data_AF-A0A1F6BLH6-F1
#
_entry.id   AF-A0A1F6BLH6-F1
#
_cell.length_a   1.000
_cell.length_b   1.000
_cell.length_c   1.000
_cell.angle_alpha   90.00
_cell.angle_beta   90.00
_cell.angle_gamma   90.00
#
_symmetry.space_group_name_H-M   'P 1'
#
loop_
_entity.id
_entity.type
_entity.pdbx_description
1 polymer ?
#
loop_
_entity_poly.entity_id
_entity_poly.type
_entity_poly.pdbx_seq_one_letter_code
_entity_poly.pdbx_strand_id
1 'polypeptide(L)'
;MRDLTRAVIFIRISPDTWKGGDTVPEKGKTSATRLTTRAVTRFSRGQMEYHIRGGNLRRGMISSIVVENGALIVTFLWVAQAAGSWFPRRWVRDRNLAYRTDLKTYTVEDIGRSMEGQDTRILLSSATLREYVILYPPNGEKLNPNEVDGLVLSART
;
A
#
# COMPACT_ATOMS: atom_id res chain seq x y z
N MET A 1 8.51 -5.63 -33.69
CA MET A 1 8.21 -4.52 -32.77
C MET A 1 6.77 -4.69 -32.29
N ARG A 2 6.55 -5.01 -31.01
CA ARG A 2 5.20 -5.10 -30.44
C ARG A 2 4.96 -3.85 -29.60
N ASP A 3 4.00 -3.07 -30.04
CA ASP A 3 3.48 -1.89 -29.38
C ASP A 3 2.84 -2.31 -28.04
N LEU A 4 3.31 -1.74 -26.93
CA LEU A 4 2.76 -1.93 -25.59
C LEU A 4 1.87 -0.74 -25.29
N THR A 5 0.64 -0.81 -25.79
CA THR A 5 -0.42 0.15 -25.52
C THR A 5 -0.61 0.30 -24.01
N ARG A 6 -0.43 1.53 -23.52
CA ARG A 6 -0.60 1.92 -22.11
C ARG A 6 -2.02 1.60 -21.65
N ALA A 7 -2.18 0.56 -20.83
CA ALA A 7 -3.42 0.33 -20.10
C ALA A 7 -3.46 1.27 -18.89
N VAL A 8 -4.20 2.37 -19.03
CA VAL A 8 -4.65 3.20 -17.89
C VAL A 8 -5.98 2.62 -17.44
N ILE A 9 -5.97 1.86 -16.34
CA ILE A 9 -7.19 1.29 -15.75
C ILE A 9 -7.76 2.33 -14.78
N PHE A 10 -8.99 2.76 -15.05
CA PHE A 10 -9.76 3.65 -14.17
C PHE A 10 -10.60 2.80 -13.22
N ILE A 11 -10.63 3.18 -11.94
CA ILE A 11 -11.46 2.52 -10.93
C ILE A 11 -12.64 3.42 -10.55
N ARG A 12 -13.82 2.81 -10.54
CA ARG A 12 -15.08 3.33 -10.01
C ARG A 12 -15.06 3.17 -8.50
N ILE A 13 -15.18 4.26 -7.75
CA ILE A 13 -15.56 4.20 -6.34
C ILE A 13 -17.09 4.28 -6.31
N SER A 14 -17.77 3.27 -5.73
CA SER A 14 -19.22 3.33 -5.53
C SER A 14 -19.58 4.50 -4.61
N PRO A 15 -20.51 5.39 -5.01
CA PRO A 15 -20.83 6.62 -4.26
C PRO A 15 -21.82 6.41 -3.10
N ASP A 16 -22.05 5.20 -2.60
CA ASP A 16 -23.22 4.88 -1.77
C ASP A 16 -23.19 5.38 -0.30
N THR A 17 -22.47 6.47 0.02
CA THR A 17 -22.66 7.20 1.29
C THR A 17 -22.54 8.72 1.17
N TRP A 18 -23.07 9.32 0.09
CA TRP A 18 -23.32 10.77 0.07
C TRP A 18 -24.79 11.08 -0.20
N LYS A 19 -25.54 11.40 0.85
CA LYS A 19 -26.88 12.00 0.74
C LYS A 19 -26.72 13.51 0.63
N GLY A 20 -26.94 14.07 -0.56
CA GLY A 20 -27.10 15.51 -0.73
C GLY A 20 -26.97 15.99 -2.18
N GLY A 21 -28.11 16.32 -2.78
CA GLY A 21 -28.23 17.39 -3.79
C GLY A 21 -27.84 17.03 -5.23
N ASP A 22 -28.87 16.86 -6.05
CA ASP A 22 -28.92 16.87 -7.51
C ASP A 22 -27.68 17.39 -8.27
N THR A 23 -26.93 16.47 -8.89
CA THR A 23 -26.32 16.68 -10.22
C THR A 23 -26.24 15.34 -10.95
N VAL A 24 -26.84 15.28 -12.14
CA VAL A 24 -26.76 14.12 -13.04
C VAL A 24 -25.32 14.00 -13.54
N PRO A 25 -24.60 12.88 -13.33
CA PRO A 25 -23.22 12.76 -13.78
C PRO A 25 -23.19 12.56 -15.29
N GLU A 26 -22.65 13.56 -15.98
CA GLU A 26 -22.33 13.55 -17.41
C GLU A 26 -21.36 12.40 -17.72
N LYS A 27 -21.68 11.64 -18.76
CA LYS A 27 -20.93 10.48 -19.23
C LYS A 27 -19.57 10.94 -19.79
N GLY A 28 -18.48 10.73 -19.04
CA GLY A 28 -17.12 10.81 -19.59
C GLY A 28 -16.18 11.81 -18.93
N LYS A 29 -15.70 11.47 -17.73
CA LYS A 29 -14.38 11.86 -17.19
C LYS A 29 -14.16 11.10 -15.88
N THR A 30 -13.61 9.89 -15.97
CA THR A 30 -13.05 9.20 -14.79
C THR A 30 -11.82 9.98 -14.36
N SER A 31 -11.98 10.85 -13.37
CA SER A 31 -10.84 11.50 -12.71
C SER A 31 -10.01 10.39 -12.07
N ALA A 32 -8.80 10.14 -12.61
CA ALA A 32 -7.84 9.28 -11.96
C ALA A 32 -7.62 9.84 -10.54
N THR A 33 -8.07 9.10 -9.52
CA THR A 33 -7.90 9.56 -8.14
C THR A 33 -6.42 9.50 -7.83
N ARG A 34 -5.76 10.66 -7.89
CA ARG A 34 -4.34 10.79 -7.55
C ARG A 34 -4.21 10.61 -6.05
N LEU A 35 -3.39 9.66 -5.63
CA LEU A 35 -3.10 9.45 -4.21
C LEU A 35 -2.49 10.74 -3.62
N THR A 36 -3.01 11.19 -2.47
CA THR A 36 -2.56 12.41 -1.78
C THR A 36 -2.10 12.08 -0.37
N THR A 37 -1.32 12.97 0.26
CA THR A 37 -0.93 12.84 1.67
C THR A 37 -2.14 12.63 2.57
N ARG A 38 -3.20 13.42 2.41
CA ARG A 38 -4.45 13.27 3.19
C ARG A 38 -5.09 11.88 3.04
N ALA A 39 -5.02 11.29 1.85
CA ALA A 39 -5.56 9.95 1.62
C ALA A 39 -4.72 8.87 2.30
N VAL A 40 -3.40 9.03 2.35
CA VAL A 40 -2.49 8.00 2.89
C VAL A 40 -2.23 8.11 4.38
N THR A 41 -2.42 9.29 5.00
CA THR A 41 -2.17 9.50 6.43
C THR A 41 -2.98 8.59 7.34
N ARG A 42 -4.16 8.14 6.88
CA ARG A 42 -5.01 7.17 7.61
C ARG A 42 -4.34 5.80 7.80
N PHE A 43 -3.31 5.47 7.03
CA PHE A 43 -2.54 4.23 7.15
C PHE A 43 -1.33 4.38 8.09
N SER A 44 -1.10 5.57 8.68
CA SER A 44 -0.09 5.72 9.74
C SER A 44 -0.39 4.76 10.89
N ARG A 45 0.64 4.08 11.40
CA ARG A 45 0.54 2.98 12.37
C ARG A 45 -0.16 1.71 11.87
N GLY A 46 -0.55 1.67 10.60
CA GLY A 46 -0.92 0.45 9.90
C GLY A 46 0.29 -0.34 9.42
N GLN A 47 0.04 -1.30 8.55
CA GLN A 47 1.09 -2.08 7.91
C GLN A 47 1.16 -1.82 6.41
N MET A 48 2.36 -1.92 5.85
CA MET A 48 2.56 -1.96 4.40
C MET A 48 3.13 -3.31 4.02
N GLU A 49 2.52 -3.96 3.04
CA GLU A 49 3.12 -5.07 2.32
C GLU A 49 3.64 -4.56 0.99
N TYR A 50 4.82 -5.01 0.57
CA TYR A 50 5.34 -4.66 -0.74
C TYR A 50 6.29 -5.73 -1.28
N HIS A 51 6.31 -5.84 -2.60
CA HIS A 51 7.17 -6.76 -3.31
C HIS A 51 7.80 -6.06 -4.50
N ILE A 52 9.11 -5.85 -4.40
CA ILE A 52 9.93 -5.26 -5.45
C ILE A 52 10.39 -6.40 -6.37
N ARG A 53 10.45 -6.13 -7.68
CA ARG A 53 10.92 -7.10 -8.68
C ARG A 53 12.24 -7.76 -8.27
N GLY A 54 12.21 -9.10 -8.21
CA GLY A 54 13.40 -9.91 -7.89
C GLY A 54 13.79 -9.89 -6.41
N GLY A 55 13.01 -9.23 -5.56
CA GLY A 55 13.17 -9.23 -4.11
C GLY A 55 12.20 -10.18 -3.42
N ASN A 56 12.38 -10.37 -2.12
CA ASN A 56 11.41 -11.06 -1.28
C ASN A 56 10.22 -10.14 -0.93
N LEU A 57 9.09 -10.76 -0.60
CA LEU A 57 7.96 -10.06 0.02
C LEU A 57 8.42 -9.39 1.32
N ARG A 58 8.02 -8.13 1.51
CA ARG A 58 8.31 -7.38 2.72
C ARG A 58 7.03 -6.90 3.37
N ARG A 59 7.03 -6.85 4.69
CA ARG A 59 5.97 -6.28 5.52
C ARG A 59 6.57 -5.43 6.60
N GLY A 60 5.95 -4.29 6.89
CA GLY A 60 6.43 -3.42 7.96
C GLY A 60 5.32 -2.57 8.55
N MET A 61 5.50 -2.18 9.82
CA MET A 61 4.60 -1.23 10.48
C MET A 61 5.01 0.19 10.14
N ILE A 62 4.06 0.97 9.61
CA ILE A 62 4.27 2.34 9.14
C ILE A 62 4.45 3.26 10.35
N SER A 63 5.58 3.95 10.40
CA SER A 63 5.81 5.07 11.30
C SER A 63 5.21 6.35 10.71
N SER A 64 5.67 6.73 9.51
CA SER A 64 5.15 7.88 8.76
C SER A 64 4.92 7.53 7.29
N ILE A 65 3.96 8.21 6.66
CA ILE A 65 3.58 8.03 5.26
C ILE A 65 3.11 9.37 4.68
N VAL A 66 3.70 9.77 3.55
CA VAL A 66 3.38 11.03 2.86
C VAL A 66 3.47 10.87 1.34
N VAL A 67 2.75 11.72 0.61
CA VAL A 67 2.92 11.86 -0.84
C VAL A 67 3.53 13.24 -1.13
N GLU A 68 4.76 13.26 -1.61
CA GLU A 68 5.50 14.49 -1.91
C GLU A 68 6.13 14.43 -3.29
N ASN A 69 5.97 15.49 -4.08
CA ASN A 69 6.52 15.58 -5.43
C ASN A 69 6.16 14.40 -6.34
N GLY A 70 4.97 13.82 -6.14
CA GLY A 70 4.48 12.66 -6.88
C GLY A 70 5.08 11.32 -6.43
N ALA A 71 5.86 11.27 -5.35
CA ALA A 71 6.38 10.05 -4.77
C ALA A 71 5.64 9.69 -3.47
N LEU A 72 5.40 8.39 -3.26
CA LEU A 72 5.02 7.85 -1.96
C LEU A 72 6.29 7.63 -1.15
N ILE A 73 6.34 8.19 0.05
CA ILE A 73 7.46 8.08 0.97
C ILE A 73 6.94 7.48 2.27
N VAL A 74 7.56 6.39 2.71
CA VAL A 74 7.16 5.66 3.91
C VAL A 74 8.39 5.42 4.78
N THR A 75 8.25 5.68 6.09
CA THR A 75 9.20 5.22 7.09
C THR A 75 8.54 4.18 7.98
N PHE A 76 9.31 3.20 8.42
CA PHE A 76 8.82 2.08 9.21
C PHE A 76 9.33 2.12 10.64
N LEU A 77 8.48 1.68 11.58
CA LEU A 77 8.92 1.31 12.92
C LEU A 77 9.73 0.01 12.88
N TRP A 78 9.30 -0.93 12.04
CA TRP A 78 10.01 -2.16 11.75
C TRP A 78 9.63 -2.67 10.36
N VAL A 79 10.54 -3.41 9.73
CA VAL A 79 10.30 -4.13 8.48
C VAL A 79 10.81 -5.55 8.65
N ALA A 80 10.10 -6.50 8.07
CA ALA A 80 10.49 -7.88 7.93
C ALA A 80 10.46 -8.28 6.45
N GLN A 81 11.39 -9.13 6.05
CA GLN A 81 11.40 -9.80 4.77
C GLN A 81 10.99 -11.27 4.95
N ALA A 82 10.18 -11.78 4.04
CA ALA A 82 9.91 -13.19 3.93
C ALA A 82 11.21 -13.93 3.57
N ALA A 83 11.50 -15.00 4.28
CA ALA A 83 12.58 -15.92 3.98
C ALA A 83 12.02 -17.33 3.76
N GLY A 84 12.49 -18.00 2.71
CA GLY A 84 12.05 -19.34 2.33
C GLY A 84 12.12 -19.54 0.82
N SER A 85 12.17 -20.80 0.40
CA SER A 85 12.06 -21.17 -1.02
C SER A 85 10.59 -21.41 -1.35
N TRP A 86 10.09 -20.79 -2.42
CA TRP A 86 8.70 -20.84 -2.94
C TRP A 86 7.60 -20.24 -2.07
N PHE A 87 7.68 -20.36 -0.75
CA PHE A 87 6.74 -19.76 0.20
C PHE A 87 7.48 -19.12 1.39
N PRO A 88 6.94 -18.06 2.00
CA PRO A 88 7.47 -17.52 3.24
C PRO A 88 7.43 -18.61 4.32
N ARG A 89 8.60 -19.09 4.76
CA ARG A 89 8.69 -20.04 5.89
C ARG A 89 8.87 -19.32 7.22
N ARG A 90 9.48 -18.14 7.18
CA ARG A 90 9.70 -17.28 8.34
C ARG A 90 9.85 -15.83 7.89
N TRP A 91 9.69 -14.92 8.84
CA TRP A 91 9.91 -13.49 8.65
C TRP A 91 11.18 -13.10 9.39
N VAL A 92 12.10 -12.46 8.69
CA VAL A 92 13.37 -12.01 9.26
C VAL A 92 13.40 -10.50 9.21
N ARG A 93 13.84 -9.86 10.29
CA ARG A 93 13.99 -8.40 10.34
C ARG A 93 14.82 -7.88 9.16
N ASP A 94 14.27 -6.91 8.44
CA ASP A 94 14.98 -6.08 7.48
C ASP A 94 15.50 -4.82 8.18
N ARG A 95 16.71 -4.40 7.83
CA ARG A 95 17.34 -3.18 8.37
C ARG A 95 16.91 -1.92 7.62
N ASN A 96 16.38 -2.06 6.41
CA ASN A 96 15.90 -0.93 5.65
C ASN A 96 14.52 -0.49 6.16
N LEU A 97 14.49 0.66 6.85
CA LEU A 97 13.27 1.25 7.42
C LEU A 97 12.69 2.36 6.55
N ALA A 98 13.14 2.49 5.30
CA ALA A 98 12.64 3.50 4.37
C ALA A 98 12.18 2.86 3.07
N TYR A 99 11.08 3.38 2.55
CA TYR A 99 10.56 3.05 1.22
C TYR A 99 10.17 4.32 0.47
N ARG A 100 10.49 4.34 -0.82
CA ARG A 100 10.16 5.44 -1.72
C ARG A 100 9.85 4.89 -3.10
N THR A 101 8.75 5.35 -3.71
CA THR A 101 8.41 5.03 -5.10
C THR A 101 7.74 6.20 -5.82
N ASP A 102 7.94 6.32 -7.13
CA ASP A 102 7.28 7.33 -7.97
C ASP A 102 5.88 6.84 -8.37
N LEU A 103 4.85 7.57 -7.99
CA LEU A 103 3.46 7.19 -8.24
C LEU A 103 3.05 7.36 -9.71
N LYS A 104 3.85 8.00 -10.57
CA LYS A 104 3.55 8.14 -12.01
C LYS A 104 3.41 6.80 -12.72
N THR A 105 4.05 5.75 -12.21
CA THR A 105 4.01 4.41 -12.81
C THR A 105 3.04 3.47 -12.11
N TYR A 106 2.22 3.96 -11.18
CA TYR A 106 1.32 3.16 -10.37
C TYR A 106 -0.15 3.36 -10.73
N THR A 107 -0.87 2.26 -10.75
CA THR A 107 -2.33 2.23 -10.61
C THR A 107 -2.70 2.06 -9.14
N VAL A 108 -3.80 2.69 -8.71
CA VAL A 108 -4.27 2.69 -7.32
C VAL A 108 -5.67 2.11 -7.29
N GLU A 109 -5.88 1.09 -6.44
CA GLU A 109 -7.15 0.37 -6.30
C GLU A 109 -7.56 0.25 -4.83
N ASP A 110 -8.84 0.51 -4.54
CA ASP A 110 -9.44 0.10 -3.27
C ASP A 110 -9.80 -1.38 -3.36
N ILE A 111 -9.15 -2.21 -2.55
CA ILE A 111 -9.34 -3.68 -2.54
C ILE A 111 -10.26 -4.14 -1.39
N GLY A 112 -11.10 -3.23 -0.91
CA GLY A 112 -12.08 -3.47 0.14
C GLY A 112 -11.48 -3.51 1.54
N ARG A 113 -12.35 -3.83 2.50
CA ARG A 113 -12.05 -3.81 3.94
C ARG A 113 -11.00 -4.84 4.32
N SER A 114 -10.26 -4.55 5.39
CA SER A 114 -9.44 -5.57 6.04
C SER A 114 -10.34 -6.62 6.70
N MET A 115 -9.90 -7.88 6.79
CA MET A 115 -10.67 -8.93 7.47
C MET A 115 -10.93 -8.63 8.95
N GLU A 116 -10.03 -7.86 9.59
CA GLU A 116 -10.11 -7.51 11.01
C GLU A 116 -10.50 -6.03 11.24
N GLY A 117 -10.68 -5.25 10.16
CA GLY A 117 -10.86 -3.80 10.24
C GLY A 117 -12.03 -3.30 9.40
N GLN A 118 -12.68 -2.22 9.83
CA GLN A 118 -13.75 -1.59 9.05
C GLN A 118 -13.21 -0.74 7.89
N ASP A 119 -11.93 -0.36 7.94
CA ASP A 119 -11.31 0.55 6.99
C ASP A 119 -10.82 -0.17 5.72
N THR A 120 -10.82 0.56 4.60
CA THR A 120 -10.44 0.01 3.29
C THR A 120 -8.93 -0.01 3.06
N ARG A 121 -8.48 -1.10 2.45
CA ARG A 121 -7.10 -1.31 2.00
C ARG A 121 -6.91 -0.73 0.62
N ILE A 122 -5.70 -0.27 0.34
CA ILE A 122 -5.34 0.23 -0.99
C ILE A 122 -4.24 -0.65 -1.56
N LEU A 123 -4.43 -1.11 -2.80
CA LEU A 123 -3.40 -1.71 -3.64
C LEU A 123 -2.82 -0.64 -4.56
N LEU A 124 -1.50 -0.56 -4.60
CA LEU A 124 -0.76 0.15 -5.62
C LEU A 124 -0.02 -0.90 -6.44
N SER A 125 -0.20 -0.90 -7.76
CA SER A 125 0.48 -1.83 -8.66
C SER A 125 1.17 -1.09 -9.79
N SER A 126 2.39 -1.52 -10.13
CA SER A 126 3.15 -0.98 -11.25
C SER A 126 3.58 -2.11 -12.17
N ALA A 127 2.97 -2.19 -13.35
CA ALA A 127 3.40 -3.14 -14.38
C ALA A 127 4.82 -2.83 -14.87
N THR A 128 5.18 -1.54 -14.94
CA THR A 128 6.51 -1.07 -15.36
C THR A 128 7.60 -1.54 -14.41
N LEU A 129 7.40 -1.35 -13.10
CA LEU A 129 8.38 -1.76 -12.08
C LEU A 129 8.25 -3.24 -11.71
N ARG A 130 7.15 -3.90 -12.10
CA ARG A 130 6.73 -5.23 -11.62
C ARG A 130 6.70 -5.28 -10.10
N GLU A 131 6.09 -4.26 -9.52
CA GLU A 131 5.98 -4.05 -8.09
C GLU A 131 4.51 -3.95 -7.68
N TYR A 132 4.20 -4.43 -6.48
CA TYR A 132 2.94 -4.13 -5.82
C TYR A 132 3.19 -3.70 -4.37
N VAL A 133 2.30 -2.85 -3.89
CA VAL A 133 2.27 -2.32 -2.52
C VAL A 133 0.84 -2.42 -2.03
N ILE A 134 0.62 -2.93 -0.83
CA ILE A 134 -0.68 -2.93 -0.17
C ILE A 134 -0.56 -2.15 1.14
N LEU A 135 -1.43 -1.16 1.30
CA LEU A 135 -1.56 -0.40 2.54
C LEU A 135 -2.71 -0.97 3.37
N TYR A 136 -2.39 -1.41 4.57
CA TYR A 136 -3.33 -1.88 5.57
C TYR A 136 -3.54 -0.80 6.63
N PRO A 137 -4.79 -0.51 7.01
CA PRO A 137 -5.08 0.42 8.11
C PRO A 137 -4.57 -0.15 9.46
N PRO A 138 -4.49 0.67 10.53
CA PRO A 138 -4.04 0.26 11.86
C PRO A 138 -4.77 -0.96 12.45
N ASN A 139 -6.04 -1.15 12.10
CA ASN A 139 -6.87 -2.29 12.50
C ASN A 139 -6.81 -3.47 11.51
N GLY A 140 -5.83 -3.50 10.61
CA GLY A 140 -5.72 -4.49 9.55
C GLY A 140 -4.39 -5.23 9.53
N GLU A 141 -3.73 -5.38 10.69
CA GLU A 141 -2.43 -6.04 10.81
C GLU A 141 -2.42 -7.43 10.15
N LYS A 142 -1.28 -7.78 9.55
CA LYS A 142 -1.08 -9.04 8.82
C LYS A 142 0.13 -9.84 9.28
N LEU A 143 1.04 -9.19 10.00
CA LEU A 143 2.20 -9.83 10.58
C LEU A 143 2.34 -9.37 12.02
N ASN A 144 2.26 -10.32 12.93
CA ASN A 144 2.52 -10.07 14.33
C ASN A 144 4.04 -9.84 14.50
N PRO A 145 4.48 -8.72 15.09
CA PRO A 145 5.91 -8.46 15.26
C PRO A 145 6.62 -9.51 16.12
N ASN A 146 5.91 -10.23 17.00
CA ASN A 146 6.49 -11.30 17.81
C ASN A 146 6.86 -12.55 16.99
N GLU A 147 6.37 -12.65 15.76
CA GLU A 147 6.69 -13.74 14.82
C GLU A 147 7.89 -13.40 13.91
N VAL A 148 8.53 -12.25 14.11
CA VAL A 148 9.64 -11.78 13.28
C VAL A 148 10.98 -12.09 13.96
N ASP A 149 11.75 -12.98 13.31
CA ASP A 149 13.09 -13.35 13.75
C ASP A 149 14.02 -12.12 13.78
N GLY A 150 14.67 -11.92 14.93
CA GLY A 150 15.62 -10.82 15.13
C GLY A 150 14.96 -9.45 15.33
N LEU A 151 13.63 -9.39 15.46
CA LEU A 151 12.94 -8.16 15.85
C LEU A 151 12.87 -8.07 17.38
N VAL A 152 13.58 -7.09 17.93
CA VAL A 152 13.43 -6.67 19.32
C VAL A 152 12.78 -5.30 19.29
N LEU A 153 11.51 -5.24 19.70
CA LEU A 153 10.82 -3.99 19.94
C LEU A 153 11.19 -3.54 21.35
N SER A 154 11.91 -2.43 21.48
CA SER A 154 12.08 -1.79 22.78
C SER A 154 10.69 -1.42 23.29
N ALA A 155 10.31 -1.98 24.44
CA ALA A 155 9.10 -1.58 25.14
C ALA A 155 9.15 -0.05 25.29
N ARG A 156 8.14 0.64 24.77
CA ARG A 156 8.05 2.11 24.88
C ARG A 156 8.12 2.45 26.37
N THR A 157 9.16 3.18 26.75
CA THR A 157 9.21 3.96 28.00
C THR A 157 8.40 5.23 27.81
#